data_AF-A0A8H5H7C5-F1
#
_entry.id   AF-A0A8H5H7C5-F1
#
_cell.length_a   1.000
_cell.length_b   1.000
_cell.length_c   1.000
_cell.angle_alpha   90.00
_cell.angle_beta   90.00
_cell.angle_gamma   90.00
#
_symmetry.space_group_name_H-M   'P 1'
#
loop_
_entity.id
_entity.type
_entity.pdbx_description
1 polymer ?
#
loop_
_entity_poly.entity_id
_entity_poly.type
_entity_poly.pdbx_seq_one_letter_code
_entity_poly.pdbx_strand_id
1 'polypeptide(L)'
;MSSVSSFTPPTEEETLPCSQCKRGRVPISHGRKMCVKCRERGRRHYQRRATLDRGEADSAADIVVTSNAKRKILDEDLSDVLRGMKKRYKKSFATPSGAVVQPVNGVEGTTSALPAKHDCTEYQTATDMYKAIKALSKSKQFRFHGSFSIIAKADTDHFTRGRLVIDELRKIAKISFEYDKPISPVTKPSFRVSFKCTCLAAAPKPAKPVAALMTSDVIATSIPGIGTPKHRQGNLTGWAGLTRKVTDPEGGARCKGKVVIIAEPDMSHPLGIVGQKVTVIVEH
;
A
#
# COMPACT_ATOMS: atom_id res chain seq x y z
N MET A 1 -27.31 -19.20 -72.25
CA MET A 1 -27.85 -18.04 -71.51
C MET A 1 -27.19 -18.01 -70.15
N SER A 2 -26.17 -17.16 -69.99
CA SER A 2 -25.34 -17.11 -68.79
C SER A 2 -25.93 -16.11 -67.80
N SER A 3 -26.38 -16.60 -66.66
CA SER A 3 -26.97 -15.82 -65.56
C SER A 3 -25.89 -15.02 -64.82
N VAL A 4 -25.96 -13.70 -64.95
CA VAL A 4 -25.08 -12.73 -64.29
C VAL A 4 -25.52 -12.55 -62.84
N SER A 5 -24.70 -12.98 -61.89
CA SER A 5 -24.92 -12.80 -60.45
C SER A 5 -24.61 -11.35 -60.08
N SER A 6 -25.64 -10.60 -59.68
CA SER A 6 -25.53 -9.23 -59.18
C SER A 6 -24.85 -9.22 -57.80
N PHE A 7 -23.60 -8.77 -57.78
CA PHE A 7 -22.82 -8.56 -56.57
C PHE A 7 -23.29 -7.26 -55.89
N THR A 8 -24.10 -7.38 -54.84
CA THR A 8 -24.40 -6.24 -53.96
C THR A 8 -23.18 -5.97 -53.05
N PRO A 9 -22.61 -4.76 -53.03
CA PRO A 9 -21.51 -4.45 -52.13
C PRO A 9 -21.99 -4.54 -50.67
N PRO A 10 -21.16 -5.06 -49.76
CA PRO A 10 -21.51 -5.16 -48.35
C PRO A 10 -21.74 -3.75 -47.79
N THR A 11 -22.93 -3.52 -47.24
CA THR A 11 -23.27 -2.33 -46.47
C THR A 11 -22.25 -2.14 -45.35
N GLU A 12 -21.75 -0.92 -45.19
CA GLU A 12 -20.78 -0.58 -44.13
C GLU A 12 -21.37 -0.95 -42.76
N GLU A 13 -20.85 -2.03 -42.18
CA GLU A 13 -21.35 -2.55 -40.93
C GLU A 13 -21.05 -1.54 -39.81
N GLU A 14 -22.09 -1.07 -39.12
CA GLU A 14 -21.93 -0.08 -38.06
C GLU A 14 -20.99 -0.60 -36.96
N THR A 15 -19.97 0.20 -36.61
CA THR A 15 -18.98 -0.17 -35.60
C THR A 15 -18.90 0.83 -34.45
N LEU A 16 -18.70 0.31 -33.23
CA LEU A 16 -18.48 1.09 -32.01
C LEU A 16 -17.03 1.01 -31.53
N PRO A 17 -16.50 2.05 -30.85
CA PRO A 17 -15.18 1.98 -30.25
C PRO A 17 -15.15 1.02 -29.04
N CYS A 18 -14.09 0.22 -28.95
CA CYS A 18 -13.88 -0.73 -27.85
C CYS A 18 -13.85 -0.02 -26.48
N SER A 19 -14.66 -0.50 -25.53
CA SER A 19 -14.78 0.08 -24.18
C SER A 19 -13.48 0.09 -23.35
N GLN A 20 -12.56 -0.84 -23.62
CA GLN A 20 -11.28 -0.97 -22.91
C GLN A 20 -10.16 -0.12 -23.51
N CYS A 21 -9.75 -0.41 -24.75
CA CYS A 21 -8.61 0.29 -25.36
C CYS A 21 -8.98 1.57 -26.13
N LYS A 22 -10.27 1.78 -26.43
CA LYS A 22 -10.79 2.87 -27.29
C LYS A 22 -10.23 2.94 -28.72
N ARG A 23 -9.30 2.05 -29.09
CA ARG A 23 -8.62 2.02 -30.39
C ARG A 23 -9.26 1.07 -31.40
N GLY A 24 -9.75 -0.09 -30.93
CA GLY A 24 -10.41 -1.06 -31.81
C GLY A 24 -11.85 -0.64 -32.13
N ARG A 25 -12.31 -0.93 -33.35
CA ARG A 25 -13.72 -0.91 -33.74
C ARG A 25 -14.35 -2.29 -33.47
N VAL A 26 -15.59 -2.30 -33.00
CA VAL A 26 -16.35 -3.51 -32.67
C VAL A 26 -17.68 -3.43 -33.40
N PRO A 27 -17.98 -4.37 -34.31
CA PRO A 27 -19.28 -4.41 -34.99
C PRO A 27 -20.42 -4.50 -33.97
N ILE A 28 -21.47 -3.69 -34.18
CA ILE A 28 -22.64 -3.66 -33.30
C ILE A 28 -23.34 -5.03 -33.30
N SER A 29 -23.32 -5.73 -34.43
CA SER A 29 -23.84 -7.08 -34.64
C SER A 29 -23.30 -8.11 -33.63
N HIS A 30 -22.07 -7.96 -33.14
CA HIS A 30 -21.48 -8.92 -32.21
C HIS A 30 -22.03 -8.87 -30.78
N GLY A 31 -22.82 -7.84 -30.41
CA GLY A 31 -23.37 -7.67 -29.06
C GLY A 31 -22.32 -7.51 -27.95
N ARG A 32 -21.05 -7.25 -28.33
CA ARG A 32 -19.91 -7.18 -27.40
C ARG A 32 -19.35 -5.77 -27.36
N LYS A 33 -18.89 -5.34 -26.18
CA LYS A 33 -18.33 -4.00 -25.95
C LYS A 33 -16.81 -3.92 -26.14
N MET A 34 -16.13 -5.05 -26.36
CA MET A 34 -14.68 -5.15 -26.38
C MET A 34 -14.16 -5.73 -27.69
N CYS A 35 -13.08 -5.15 -28.24
CA CYS A 35 -12.42 -5.70 -29.41
C CYS A 35 -11.76 -7.04 -29.12
N VAL A 36 -11.47 -7.80 -30.20
CA VAL A 36 -10.89 -9.14 -30.14
C VAL A 36 -9.61 -9.18 -29.29
N LYS A 37 -8.68 -8.25 -29.51
CA LYS A 37 -7.41 -8.17 -28.75
C LYS A 37 -7.63 -7.97 -27.25
N CYS A 38 -8.54 -7.10 -26.85
CA CYS A 38 -8.84 -6.87 -25.43
C CYS A 38 -9.55 -8.08 -24.80
N ARG A 39 -10.39 -8.79 -25.55
CA ARG A 39 -11.05 -10.03 -25.08
C ARG A 39 -10.05 -11.16 -24.86
N GLU A 40 -9.10 -11.34 -25.78
CA GLU A 40 -8.03 -12.33 -25.61
C GLU A 40 -7.12 -12.00 -24.44
N ARG A 41 -6.77 -10.71 -24.25
CA ARG A 41 -6.01 -10.26 -23.08
C ARG A 41 -6.75 -10.59 -21.77
N GLY A 42 -8.06 -10.34 -21.73
CA GLY A 42 -8.90 -10.72 -20.59
C GLY A 42 -8.92 -12.23 -20.33
N ARG A 43 -9.04 -13.06 -21.40
CA ARG A 43 -8.96 -14.52 -21.29
C ARG A 43 -7.63 -15.00 -20.73
N ARG A 44 -6.50 -14.47 -21.21
CA ARG A 44 -5.16 -14.80 -20.68
C ARG A 44 -5.01 -14.41 -19.20
N HIS A 45 -5.53 -13.25 -18.81
CA HIS A 45 -5.51 -12.83 -17.40
C HIS A 45 -6.36 -13.76 -16.52
N TYR A 46 -7.55 -14.16 -16.98
CA TYR A 46 -8.40 -15.10 -16.24
C TYR A 46 -7.76 -16.50 -16.12
N GLN A 47 -7.14 -16.99 -17.20
CA GLN A 47 -6.37 -18.24 -17.17
C GLN A 47 -5.21 -18.19 -16.16
N ARG A 48 -4.44 -17.09 -16.11
CA ARG A 48 -3.37 -16.92 -15.12
C ARG A 48 -3.89 -16.95 -13.67
N ARG A 49 -5.04 -16.32 -13.39
CA ARG A 49 -5.63 -16.38 -12.05
C ARG A 49 -6.11 -17.80 -11.72
N ALA A 50 -6.80 -18.46 -12.65
CA ALA A 50 -7.25 -19.83 -12.44
C ALA A 50 -6.10 -20.83 -12.21
N THR A 51 -4.93 -20.62 -12.85
CA THR A 51 -3.74 -21.44 -12.60
C THR A 51 -3.07 -21.14 -11.27
N LEU A 52 -3.10 -19.90 -10.79
CA LEU A 52 -2.59 -19.56 -9.46
C LEU A 52 -3.48 -20.15 -8.37
N ASP A 53 -4.79 -20.01 -8.50
CA ASP A 53 -5.76 -20.56 -7.54
C ASP A 53 -5.69 -22.11 -7.47
N ARG A 54 -5.39 -22.80 -8.58
CA ARG A 54 -5.17 -24.26 -8.59
C ARG A 54 -3.78 -24.66 -8.11
N GLY A 55 -2.73 -23.95 -8.51
CA GLY A 55 -1.36 -24.24 -8.11
C GLY A 55 -1.14 -24.08 -6.60
N GLU A 56 -1.86 -23.16 -5.96
CA GLU A 56 -1.82 -22.96 -4.51
C GLU A 56 -2.53 -24.09 -3.74
N ALA A 57 -3.51 -24.77 -4.35
CA ALA A 57 -4.16 -25.94 -3.76
C ALA A 57 -3.28 -27.20 -3.84
N ASP A 58 -2.55 -27.40 -4.94
CA ASP A 58 -1.73 -28.62 -5.14
C ASP A 58 -0.32 -28.50 -4.54
N SER A 59 0.19 -27.29 -4.27
CA SER A 59 1.53 -27.08 -3.67
C SER A 59 1.54 -26.97 -2.14
N ALA A 60 0.38 -27.12 -1.48
CA ALA A 60 0.29 -27.22 -0.03
C ALA A 60 0.64 -28.62 0.53
N ALA A 61 0.79 -29.63 -0.33
CA ALA A 61 1.07 -31.00 0.09
C ALA A 61 2.57 -31.38 0.07
N ASP A 62 3.46 -30.59 -0.53
CA ASP A 62 4.79 -31.14 -0.91
C ASP A 62 5.98 -30.16 -0.83
N ILE A 63 5.98 -29.19 0.09
CA ILE A 63 7.17 -28.34 0.32
C ILE A 63 7.52 -28.27 1.81
N VAL A 64 8.07 -29.38 2.29
CA VAL A 64 9.10 -29.39 3.32
C VAL A 64 10.44 -29.43 2.58
N VAL A 65 11.28 -28.40 2.80
CA VAL A 65 12.70 -28.31 2.37
C VAL A 65 12.94 -27.74 0.96
N THR A 66 13.07 -26.41 0.84
CA THR A 66 14.32 -25.72 0.38
C THR A 66 14.13 -24.20 0.12
N SER A 67 14.91 -23.41 0.86
CA SER A 67 15.75 -22.27 0.40
C SER A 67 15.15 -21.02 -0.29
N ASN A 68 15.03 -19.94 0.48
CA ASN A 68 15.74 -18.63 0.38
C ASN A 68 15.97 -17.84 -0.94
N ALA A 69 15.45 -18.20 -2.12
CA ALA A 69 15.78 -17.48 -3.36
C ALA A 69 14.67 -16.60 -4.00
N LYS A 70 13.46 -16.50 -3.42
CA LYS A 70 12.27 -16.05 -4.16
C LYS A 70 11.59 -14.75 -3.67
N ARG A 71 12.34 -13.74 -3.22
CA ARG A 71 11.78 -12.49 -2.63
C ARG A 71 11.81 -11.20 -3.49
N LYS A 72 12.02 -11.26 -4.80
CA LYS A 72 12.07 -10.01 -5.62
C LYS A 72 10.97 -9.81 -6.67
N ILE A 73 10.04 -10.75 -6.85
CA ILE A 73 9.05 -10.66 -7.96
C ILE A 73 7.63 -10.26 -7.48
N LEU A 74 7.35 -10.27 -6.17
CA LEU A 74 5.99 -10.06 -5.64
C LEU A 74 5.60 -8.59 -5.37
N ASP A 75 6.54 -7.64 -5.39
CA ASP A 75 6.23 -6.24 -5.01
C ASP A 75 5.59 -5.40 -6.13
N GLU A 76 5.83 -5.71 -7.41
CA GLU A 76 5.28 -4.90 -8.51
C GLU A 76 3.78 -5.17 -8.73
N ASP A 77 3.33 -6.43 -8.61
CA ASP A 77 1.93 -6.82 -8.83
C ASP A 77 1.00 -6.38 -7.69
N LEU A 78 1.50 -6.23 -6.46
CA LEU A 78 0.68 -5.80 -5.31
C LEU A 78 0.28 -4.32 -5.40
N SER A 79 1.11 -3.50 -6.07
CA SER A 79 0.90 -2.06 -6.19
C SER A 79 -0.30 -1.70 -7.08
N ASP A 80 -0.60 -2.53 -8.08
CA ASP A 80 -1.71 -2.30 -9.02
C ASP A 80 -3.05 -2.83 -8.51
N VAL A 81 -3.05 -3.87 -7.68
CA VAL A 81 -4.26 -4.35 -6.98
C VAL A 81 -4.76 -3.29 -5.98
N LEU A 82 -3.86 -2.66 -5.21
CA LEU A 82 -4.21 -1.61 -4.24
C LEU A 82 -4.70 -0.31 -4.91
N ARG A 83 -4.31 -0.04 -6.16
CA ARG A 83 -4.75 1.14 -6.92
C ARG A 83 -6.22 1.02 -7.37
N GLY A 84 -6.72 -0.20 -7.57
CA GLY A 84 -8.11 -0.47 -7.95
C GLY A 84 -9.13 -0.30 -6.81
N MET A 85 -8.74 -0.63 -5.57
CA MET A 85 -9.65 -0.57 -4.40
C MET A 85 -9.98 0.87 -3.96
N LYS A 86 -9.09 1.84 -4.20
CA LYS A 86 -9.30 3.24 -3.79
C LYS A 86 -10.43 3.98 -4.51
N LYS A 87 -10.92 3.50 -5.65
CA LYS A 87 -11.95 4.22 -6.43
C LYS A 87 -13.40 3.87 -6.04
N ARG A 88 -13.65 2.82 -5.24
CA ARG A 88 -15.03 2.43 -4.87
C ARG A 88 -15.51 2.94 -3.51
N TYR A 89 -14.62 3.45 -2.65
CA TYR A 89 -14.97 3.78 -1.25
C TYR A 89 -15.48 5.22 -1.02
N LYS A 90 -15.75 6.00 -2.07
CA LYS A 90 -16.14 7.42 -1.93
C LYS A 90 -17.65 7.70 -1.92
N LYS A 91 -18.52 6.69 -2.01
CA LYS A 91 -19.97 6.93 -2.25
C LYS A 91 -20.93 6.57 -1.12
N SER A 92 -20.46 6.09 0.02
CA SER A 92 -21.36 5.72 1.12
C SER A 92 -20.65 5.93 2.44
N PHE A 93 -20.91 7.04 3.11
CA PHE A 93 -20.93 7.21 4.58
C PHE A 93 -21.12 8.72 4.86
N ALA A 94 -22.37 9.16 4.73
CA ALA A 94 -22.85 10.29 5.52
C ALA A 94 -23.42 9.67 6.79
N THR A 95 -22.81 9.95 7.94
CA THR A 95 -23.35 9.61 9.26
C THR A 95 -23.66 10.89 10.03
N PRO A 96 -24.81 10.95 10.72
CA PRO A 96 -25.26 12.13 11.45
C PRO A 96 -24.47 12.32 12.76
N SER A 97 -24.33 13.58 13.15
CA SER A 97 -23.73 14.01 14.41
C SER A 97 -24.69 13.81 15.59
N GLY A 98 -24.16 13.34 16.72
CA GLY A 98 -24.72 13.64 18.04
C GLY A 98 -24.93 12.43 18.94
N ALA A 99 -24.05 12.24 19.91
CA ALA A 99 -24.37 11.79 21.27
C ALA A 99 -23.11 11.83 22.14
N VAL A 100 -23.12 12.67 23.16
CA VAL A 100 -22.13 12.72 24.24
C VAL A 100 -22.47 11.58 25.21
N VAL A 101 -21.54 10.65 25.42
CA VAL A 101 -21.68 9.56 26.39
C VAL A 101 -20.73 9.85 27.56
N GLN A 102 -21.30 9.97 28.77
CA GLN A 102 -20.56 10.06 30.02
C GLN A 102 -20.09 8.68 30.49
N PRO A 103 -18.93 8.57 31.18
CA PRO A 103 -18.43 7.31 31.70
C PRO A 103 -19.07 6.96 33.06
N VAL A 104 -19.49 5.70 33.19
CA VAL A 104 -19.94 5.08 34.44
C VAL A 104 -18.75 4.46 35.18
N ASN A 105 -18.63 4.79 36.47
CA ASN A 105 -17.63 4.27 37.40
C ASN A 105 -17.95 2.83 37.83
N GLY A 106 -16.94 1.97 37.91
CA GLY A 106 -17.12 0.61 38.41
C GLY A 106 -15.83 -0.09 38.88
N VAL A 107 -15.78 -0.26 40.21
CA VAL A 107 -15.20 -1.37 41.00
C VAL A 107 -13.66 -1.48 41.10
N GLU A 108 -13.17 -1.13 42.29
CA GLU A 108 -11.78 -1.26 42.75
C GLU A 108 -11.49 -2.69 43.24
N GLY A 109 -10.36 -3.25 42.81
CA GLY A 109 -9.88 -4.58 43.23
C GLY A 109 -8.36 -4.68 43.19
N THR A 110 -7.77 -4.72 44.38
CA THR A 110 -6.50 -5.31 44.84
C THR A 110 -5.21 -5.06 44.05
N THR A 111 -4.34 -4.33 44.73
CA THR A 111 -3.05 -3.75 44.33
C THR A 111 -1.90 -4.76 44.29
N SER A 112 -1.31 -4.95 43.11
CA SER A 112 0.15 -5.07 42.97
C SER A 112 0.64 -3.78 42.32
N ALA A 113 1.67 -3.15 42.90
CA ALA A 113 2.16 -1.83 42.51
C ALA A 113 2.85 -1.88 41.14
N LEU A 114 2.03 -1.93 40.09
CA LEU A 114 2.44 -1.74 38.71
C LEU A 114 2.59 -0.24 38.43
N PRO A 115 3.55 0.16 37.57
CA PRO A 115 3.78 1.56 37.21
C PRO A 115 2.46 2.22 36.79
N ALA A 116 2.23 3.45 37.26
CA ALA A 116 1.01 4.23 37.04
C ALA A 116 0.41 3.94 35.66
N LYS A 117 -0.78 3.33 35.64
CA LYS A 117 -1.46 2.85 34.43
C LYS A 117 -1.52 4.02 33.45
N HIS A 118 -0.67 4.00 32.42
CA HIS A 118 -0.78 4.95 31.32
C HIS A 118 -2.16 4.75 30.71
N ASP A 119 -2.99 5.80 30.74
CA ASP A 119 -4.35 5.79 30.20
C ASP A 119 -4.34 5.30 28.75
N CYS A 120 -4.66 4.02 28.56
CA CYS A 120 -4.79 3.40 27.25
C CYS A 120 -6.22 3.65 26.78
N THR A 121 -6.39 4.49 25.76
CA THR A 121 -7.71 4.76 25.21
C THR A 121 -8.13 3.61 24.28
N GLU A 122 -9.24 2.97 24.57
CA GLU A 122 -9.79 1.92 23.71
C GLU A 122 -10.67 2.51 22.60
N TYR A 123 -10.42 2.09 21.37
CA TYR A 123 -11.13 2.53 20.17
C TYR A 123 -11.95 1.37 19.60
N GLN A 124 -13.18 1.67 19.19
CA GLN A 124 -14.05 0.67 18.56
C GLN A 124 -13.53 0.22 17.19
N THR A 125 -12.87 1.10 16.45
CA THR A 125 -12.32 0.77 15.12
C THR A 125 -10.89 1.28 14.95
N ALA A 126 -10.10 0.56 14.14
CA ALA A 126 -8.76 0.98 13.76
C ALA A 126 -8.76 2.38 13.10
N THR A 127 -9.78 2.66 12.30
CA THR A 127 -9.90 3.93 11.58
C THR A 127 -10.03 5.11 12.55
N ASP A 128 -10.79 4.96 13.63
CA ASP A 128 -10.98 6.03 14.60
C ASP A 128 -9.72 6.24 15.45
N MET A 129 -9.02 5.16 15.80
CA MET A 129 -7.68 5.24 16.40
C MET A 129 -6.73 6.05 15.50
N TYR A 130 -6.65 5.73 14.20
CA TYR A 130 -5.76 6.45 13.27
C TYR A 130 -6.15 7.93 13.08
N LYS A 131 -7.45 8.27 13.12
CA LYS A 131 -7.90 9.67 13.09
C LYS A 131 -7.44 10.42 14.35
N ALA A 132 -7.57 9.81 15.52
CA ALA A 132 -7.14 10.41 16.78
C ALA A 132 -5.62 10.65 16.79
N ILE A 133 -4.84 9.65 16.36
CA ILE A 133 -3.39 9.79 16.19
C ILE A 133 -3.03 10.96 15.27
N LYS A 134 -3.70 11.05 14.11
CA LYS A 134 -3.45 12.12 13.13
C LYS A 134 -3.84 13.50 13.62
N ALA A 135 -4.85 13.61 14.49
CA ALA A 135 -5.23 14.86 15.11
C ALA A 135 -4.13 15.34 16.09
N LEU A 136 -3.59 14.41 16.88
CA LEU A 136 -2.55 14.66 17.87
C LEU A 136 -1.16 14.87 17.27
N SER A 137 -0.85 14.30 16.11
CA SER A 137 0.46 14.44 15.46
C SER A 137 0.80 15.88 15.03
N LYS A 138 -0.14 16.83 15.20
CA LYS A 138 0.06 18.26 14.94
C LYS A 138 0.66 19.01 16.13
N SER A 139 0.61 18.46 17.34
CA SER A 139 1.22 19.09 18.52
C SER A 139 2.72 18.79 18.59
N LYS A 140 3.48 19.72 19.19
CA LYS A 140 4.95 19.59 19.33
C LYS A 140 5.36 18.48 20.30
N GLN A 141 4.55 18.27 21.33
CA GLN A 141 4.65 17.16 22.26
C GLN A 141 3.36 16.36 22.11
N PHE A 142 3.48 15.08 21.81
CA PHE A 142 2.31 14.22 21.71
C PHE A 142 2.62 12.85 22.30
N ARG A 143 1.79 12.46 23.26
CA ARG A 143 1.78 11.10 23.79
C ARG A 143 0.45 10.50 23.41
N PHE A 144 0.51 9.35 22.77
CA PHE A 144 -0.65 8.61 22.35
C PHE A 144 -0.50 7.18 22.86
N HIS A 145 -1.53 6.71 23.56
CA HIS A 145 -1.64 5.31 23.94
C HIS A 145 -3.06 4.87 23.61
N GLY A 146 -3.18 4.12 22.53
CA GLY A 146 -4.48 3.65 22.05
C GLY A 146 -4.45 2.17 21.74
N SER A 147 -5.59 1.51 21.92
CA SER A 147 -5.77 0.13 21.48
C SER A 147 -7.12 -0.08 20.81
N PHE A 148 -7.20 -1.08 19.94
CA PHE A 148 -8.45 -1.58 19.41
C PHE A 148 -8.36 -3.11 19.27
N SER A 149 -9.50 -3.77 19.37
CA SER A 149 -9.59 -5.21 19.20
C SER A 149 -10.28 -5.56 17.88
N ILE A 150 -9.82 -6.63 17.23
CA ILE A 150 -10.41 -7.17 16.01
C ILE A 150 -10.54 -8.68 16.14
N ILE A 151 -11.62 -9.26 15.62
CA ILE A 151 -11.79 -10.72 15.58
C ILE A 151 -10.63 -11.35 14.79
N ALA A 152 -10.00 -12.39 15.35
CA ALA A 152 -8.91 -13.08 14.70
C ALA A 152 -9.40 -13.77 13.43
N LYS A 153 -8.59 -13.71 12.37
CA LYS A 153 -8.82 -14.48 11.14
C LYS A 153 -7.80 -15.60 11.08
N ALA A 154 -8.22 -16.78 10.64
CA ALA A 154 -7.33 -17.94 10.50
C ALA A 154 -6.10 -17.62 9.61
N ASP A 155 -6.30 -16.80 8.58
CA ASP A 155 -5.26 -16.46 7.61
C ASP A 155 -4.36 -15.28 8.05
N THR A 156 -4.61 -14.67 9.21
CA THR A 156 -3.89 -13.47 9.65
C THR A 156 -3.30 -13.68 11.04
N ASP A 157 -2.02 -14.02 11.09
CA ASP A 157 -1.25 -14.08 12.33
C ASP A 157 -0.99 -12.68 12.91
N HIS A 158 -0.54 -12.62 14.17
CA HIS A 158 -0.21 -11.35 14.84
C HIS A 158 0.91 -10.59 14.13
N PHE A 159 1.83 -11.30 13.46
CA PHE A 159 2.91 -10.69 12.70
C PHE A 159 2.40 -9.94 11.46
N THR A 160 1.57 -10.59 10.65
CA THR A 160 0.92 -10.01 9.47
C THR A 160 0.04 -8.85 9.88
N ARG A 161 -0.74 -9.00 10.96
CA ARG A 161 -1.53 -7.91 11.53
C ARG A 161 -0.66 -6.71 11.91
N GLY A 162 0.43 -6.95 12.64
CA GLY A 162 1.38 -5.91 13.04
C GLY A 162 1.99 -5.16 11.85
N ARG A 163 2.36 -5.90 10.78
CA ARG A 163 2.86 -5.31 9.53
C ARG A 163 1.82 -4.43 8.83
N LEU A 164 0.56 -4.86 8.79
CA LEU A 164 -0.53 -4.03 8.25
C LEU A 164 -0.70 -2.73 9.03
N VAL A 165 -0.66 -2.80 10.36
CA VAL A 165 -0.79 -1.63 11.24
C VAL A 165 0.36 -0.65 11.03
N ILE A 166 1.60 -1.15 10.86
CA ILE A 166 2.76 -0.30 10.52
C ILE A 166 2.50 0.49 9.23
N ASP A 167 2.03 -0.20 8.20
CA ASP A 167 1.73 0.38 6.90
C ASP A 167 0.60 1.42 6.98
N GLU A 168 -0.45 1.12 7.75
CA GLU A 168 -1.58 2.01 7.98
C GLU A 168 -1.19 3.26 8.77
N LEU A 169 -0.34 3.15 9.79
CA LEU A 169 0.19 4.31 10.53
C LEU A 169 0.94 5.27 9.61
N ARG A 170 1.75 4.75 8.69
CA ARG A 170 2.46 5.58 7.69
C ARG A 170 1.51 6.17 6.65
N LYS A 171 0.60 5.36 6.11
CA LYS A 171 -0.26 5.74 4.97
C LYS A 171 -1.41 6.64 5.39
N ILE A 172 -2.09 6.32 6.49
CA ILE A 172 -3.33 6.95 6.97
C ILE A 172 -3.02 8.03 8.01
N ALA A 173 -2.34 7.66 9.10
CA ALA A 173 -2.04 8.57 10.22
C ALA A 173 -0.89 9.55 9.90
N LYS A 174 -0.10 9.27 8.86
CA LYS A 174 1.04 10.11 8.41
C LYS A 174 2.14 10.27 9.45
N ILE A 175 2.30 9.30 10.36
CA ILE A 175 3.46 9.28 11.25
C ILE A 175 4.68 8.81 10.45
N SER A 176 5.77 9.56 10.53
CA SER A 176 7.07 9.15 10.00
C SER A 176 7.93 8.52 11.10
N PHE A 177 8.45 7.33 10.85
CA PHE A 177 9.38 6.62 11.72
C PHE A 177 10.32 5.75 10.89
N GLU A 178 11.46 5.36 11.47
CA GLU A 178 12.50 4.57 10.80
C GLU A 178 12.07 3.10 10.69
N TYR A 179 11.24 2.80 9.69
CA TYR A 179 10.67 1.46 9.45
C TYR A 179 11.71 0.37 9.22
N ASP A 180 12.81 0.70 8.54
CA ASP A 180 13.82 -0.27 8.12
C ASP A 180 14.73 -0.74 9.27
N LYS A 181 14.75 0.00 10.39
CA LYS A 181 15.59 -0.28 11.56
C LYS A 181 14.77 -0.30 12.86
N PRO A 182 14.06 -1.42 13.14
CA PRO A 182 13.38 -1.57 14.42
C PRO A 182 14.38 -1.55 15.58
N ILE A 183 13.99 -0.90 16.69
CA ILE A 183 14.76 -0.82 17.93
C ILE A 183 14.80 -2.17 18.65
N SER A 184 13.66 -2.87 18.67
CA SER A 184 13.51 -4.16 19.33
C SER A 184 13.22 -5.24 18.28
N PRO A 185 13.82 -6.44 18.40
CA PRO A 185 13.43 -7.56 17.57
C PRO A 185 11.96 -7.92 17.83
N VAL A 186 11.34 -8.56 16.84
CA VAL A 186 9.97 -9.04 16.96
C VAL A 186 9.95 -10.25 17.88
N THR A 187 9.21 -10.15 18.99
CA THR A 187 8.96 -11.27 19.91
C THR A 187 7.90 -12.22 19.32
N LYS A 188 7.84 -13.47 19.79
CA LYS A 188 6.75 -14.43 19.55
C LYS A 188 6.33 -15.02 20.91
N PRO A 189 5.05 -15.37 21.15
CA PRO A 189 3.95 -15.48 20.19
C PRO A 189 3.24 -14.15 19.84
N SER A 190 3.45 -13.09 20.61
CA SER A 190 2.89 -11.76 20.35
C SER A 190 3.80 -10.92 19.48
N PHE A 191 3.24 -10.13 18.57
CA PHE A 191 4.02 -9.21 17.76
C PHE A 191 4.28 -7.94 18.56
N ARG A 192 5.53 -7.67 18.94
CA ARG A 192 5.93 -6.39 19.54
C ARG A 192 7.12 -5.83 18.80
N VAL A 193 6.99 -4.60 18.33
CA VAL A 193 8.07 -3.90 17.63
C VAL A 193 8.10 -2.44 18.03
N SER A 194 9.30 -1.87 18.11
CA SER A 194 9.54 -0.47 18.42
C SER A 194 10.32 0.19 17.30
N PHE A 195 9.98 1.42 16.93
CA PHE A 195 10.67 2.22 15.92
C PHE A 195 11.03 3.60 16.48
N LYS A 196 12.09 4.22 15.95
CA LYS A 196 12.43 5.62 16.25
C LYS A 196 11.53 6.54 15.42
N CYS A 197 10.85 7.51 16.03
CA CYS A 197 10.11 8.51 15.24
C CYS A 197 11.07 9.44 14.52
N THR A 198 10.65 9.87 13.34
CA THR A 198 11.38 10.83 12.49
C THR A 198 10.54 12.06 12.19
N CYS A 199 9.47 12.30 12.96
CA CYS A 199 8.48 13.35 12.71
C CYS A 199 9.03 14.77 12.89
N LEU A 200 10.04 14.97 13.73
CA LEU A 200 10.80 16.23 13.83
C LEU A 200 12.09 16.23 13.01
N ALA A 201 12.47 15.09 12.40
CA ALA A 201 13.54 15.12 11.41
C ALA A 201 12.96 15.85 10.21
N ALA A 202 13.39 17.10 9.99
CA ALA A 202 12.99 17.88 8.84
C ALA A 202 13.07 16.97 7.63
N ALA A 203 11.91 16.65 7.03
CA ALA A 203 11.87 15.78 5.87
C ALA A 203 12.90 16.33 4.90
N PRO A 204 13.90 15.54 4.47
CA PRO A 204 14.97 16.06 3.64
C PRO A 204 14.28 16.72 2.47
N LYS A 205 14.30 18.06 2.42
CA LYS A 205 13.65 18.81 1.36
C LYS A 205 14.25 18.19 0.10
N PRO A 206 13.45 17.58 -0.79
CA PRO A 206 14.00 16.96 -1.98
C PRO A 206 14.81 18.06 -2.63
N ALA A 207 16.13 17.87 -2.64
CA ALA A 207 17.04 18.90 -3.11
C ALA A 207 16.51 19.25 -4.49
N LYS A 208 16.02 20.49 -4.67
CA LYS A 208 15.57 20.95 -5.98
C LYS A 208 16.67 20.51 -6.94
N PRO A 209 16.37 19.73 -8.00
CA PRO A 209 17.39 19.31 -8.93
C PRO A 209 18.06 20.61 -9.35
N VAL A 210 19.30 20.79 -8.89
CA VAL A 210 20.09 21.95 -9.24
C VAL A 210 20.16 21.81 -10.74
N ALA A 211 19.45 22.68 -11.46
CA ALA A 211 19.43 22.65 -12.90
C ALA A 211 20.90 22.66 -13.29
N ALA A 212 21.38 21.54 -13.83
CA ALA A 212 22.71 21.48 -14.38
C ALA A 212 22.71 22.59 -15.43
N LEU A 213 23.40 23.68 -15.11
CA LEU A 213 23.62 24.81 -15.99
C LEU A 213 24.45 24.24 -17.13
N MET A 214 23.75 23.72 -18.15
CA MET A 214 24.35 23.15 -19.34
C MET A 214 24.82 24.32 -20.20
N THR A 215 26.02 24.82 -19.92
CA THR A 215 26.82 25.56 -20.89
C THR A 215 27.11 24.62 -22.05
N SER A 216 26.36 24.78 -23.14
CA SER A 216 26.47 23.97 -24.36
C SER A 216 27.00 24.87 -25.48
N ASP A 217 28.31 25.06 -25.52
CA ASP A 217 29.00 25.54 -26.73
C ASP A 217 29.54 24.33 -27.47
N VAL A 218 28.79 23.79 -28.43
CA VAL A 218 29.34 22.86 -29.43
C VAL A 218 28.73 23.15 -30.80
N ILE A 219 29.66 23.35 -31.73
CA ILE A 219 29.56 23.82 -33.10
C ILE A 219 28.71 22.87 -33.97
N ALA A 220 27.85 23.48 -34.79
CA ALA A 220 27.08 22.80 -35.81
C ALA A 220 27.97 22.42 -37.00
N THR A 221 27.99 21.13 -37.37
CA THR A 221 28.46 20.70 -38.69
C THR A 221 27.44 19.73 -39.27
N SER A 222 26.72 20.22 -40.29
CA SER A 222 25.67 19.52 -41.01
C SER A 222 26.27 18.57 -42.07
N ILE A 223 25.90 17.29 -42.01
CA ILE A 223 26.06 16.35 -43.14
C ILE A 223 24.67 15.79 -43.48
N PRO A 224 24.21 15.88 -44.74
CA PRO A 224 22.96 15.26 -45.17
C PRO A 224 23.22 13.86 -45.75
N GLY A 225 22.45 12.87 -45.32
CA GLY A 225 22.27 11.65 -46.12
C GLY A 225 22.08 10.36 -45.35
N ILE A 226 20.98 9.67 -45.71
CA ILE A 226 20.73 8.23 -45.59
C ILE A 226 20.13 7.78 -44.25
N GLY A 227 18.83 7.47 -44.34
CA GLY A 227 17.99 7.04 -43.24
C GLY A 227 18.31 5.64 -42.72
N THR A 228 18.22 5.52 -41.39
CA THR A 228 18.18 4.25 -40.67
C THR A 228 17.06 4.30 -39.62
N PRO A 229 16.43 3.16 -39.31
CA PRO A 229 15.22 3.10 -38.50
C PRO A 229 15.47 3.50 -37.04
N LYS A 230 14.59 4.37 -36.53
CA LYS A 230 14.50 4.82 -35.12
C LYS A 230 14.31 3.64 -34.16
N HIS A 231 15.40 3.00 -33.77
CA HIS A 231 15.44 2.16 -32.57
C HIS A 231 15.71 3.05 -31.36
N ARG A 232 14.65 3.39 -30.64
CA ARG A 232 14.68 4.20 -29.40
C ARG A 232 15.29 3.34 -28.28
N GLN A 233 16.63 3.25 -28.22
CA GLN A 233 17.32 2.68 -27.07
C GLN A 233 17.10 3.61 -25.88
N GLY A 234 16.28 3.15 -24.92
CA GLY A 234 16.10 3.83 -23.64
C GLY A 234 17.43 3.83 -22.89
N ASN A 235 18.00 5.01 -22.73
CA ASN A 235 19.24 5.25 -22.00
C ASN A 235 18.99 4.93 -20.51
N LEU A 236 19.36 3.72 -20.08
CA LEU A 236 19.11 3.15 -18.75
C LEU A 236 20.30 3.28 -17.79
N THR A 237 21.32 4.08 -18.13
CA THR A 237 22.63 4.09 -17.46
C THR A 237 22.92 5.32 -16.58
N GLY A 238 21.90 6.04 -16.11
CA GLY A 238 22.08 7.31 -15.38
C GLY A 238 22.03 7.28 -13.84
N TRP A 239 21.84 6.12 -13.18
CA TRP A 239 21.50 6.09 -11.74
C TRP A 239 22.63 5.60 -10.80
N ALA A 240 23.80 5.24 -11.33
CA ALA A 240 24.94 4.81 -10.53
C ALA A 240 26.00 5.92 -10.49
N GLY A 241 25.97 6.79 -9.48
CA GLY A 241 27.10 7.73 -9.32
C GLY A 241 27.01 8.87 -8.32
N LEU A 242 25.85 9.19 -7.73
CA LEU A 242 25.78 10.21 -6.68
C LEU A 242 25.57 9.60 -5.30
N THR A 243 26.60 8.92 -4.80
CA THR A 243 26.79 8.76 -3.35
C THR A 243 27.20 10.12 -2.79
N ARG A 244 26.21 11.01 -2.57
CA ARG A 244 26.45 12.27 -1.87
C ARG A 244 26.87 11.91 -0.45
N LYS A 245 28.07 12.34 -0.08
CA LYS A 245 28.58 12.35 1.30
C LYS A 245 27.57 13.17 2.12
N VAL A 246 26.70 12.49 2.85
CA VAL A 246 25.73 13.11 3.75
C VAL A 246 26.55 13.70 4.89
N THR A 247 26.96 14.95 4.75
CA THR A 247 27.44 15.74 5.88
C THR A 247 26.22 15.98 6.77
N ASP A 248 26.18 15.26 7.89
CA ASP A 248 25.17 15.44 8.93
C ASP A 248 25.10 16.92 9.31
N PRO A 249 23.95 17.59 9.17
CA PRO A 249 23.80 18.94 9.69
C PRO A 249 23.86 18.87 11.21
N GLU A 250 25.03 19.19 11.78
CA GLU A 250 25.23 19.42 13.20
C GLU A 250 24.33 20.57 13.65
N GLY A 251 23.34 20.30 14.50
CA GLY A 251 22.59 21.33 15.22
C GLY A 251 21.07 21.25 15.16
N GLY A 252 20.47 20.41 14.31
CA GLY A 252 19.02 20.19 14.32
C GLY A 252 18.61 19.30 15.50
N ALA A 253 17.67 19.76 16.35
CA ALA A 253 17.10 18.94 17.41
C ALA A 253 16.45 17.67 16.82
N ARG A 254 17.16 16.53 16.91
CA ARG A 254 16.67 15.26 16.39
C ARG A 254 15.52 14.76 17.25
N CYS A 255 14.49 14.25 16.58
CA CYS A 255 13.36 13.63 17.21
C CYS A 255 13.82 12.43 18.07
N LYS A 256 13.52 12.44 19.38
CA LYS A 256 13.85 11.32 20.30
C LYS A 256 12.66 10.40 20.57
N GLY A 257 11.55 10.63 19.89
CA GLY A 257 10.33 9.88 20.13
C GLY A 257 10.37 8.44 19.63
N LYS A 258 9.43 7.64 20.10
CA LYS A 258 9.33 6.20 19.87
C LYS A 258 7.92 5.82 19.45
N VAL A 259 7.81 4.92 18.48
CA VAL A 259 6.55 4.29 18.08
C VAL A 259 6.63 2.81 18.47
N VAL A 260 5.72 2.34 19.32
CA VAL A 260 5.62 0.93 19.72
C VAL A 260 4.30 0.37 19.21
N ILE A 261 4.37 -0.77 18.54
CA ILE A 261 3.21 -1.48 18.01
C ILE A 261 3.23 -2.87 18.61
N ILE A 262 2.10 -3.24 19.21
CA ILE A 262 1.89 -4.50 19.89
C ILE A 262 0.63 -5.13 19.29
N ALA A 263 0.71 -6.38 18.86
CA ALA A 263 -0.44 -7.20 18.51
C ALA A 263 -0.40 -8.51 19.30
N GLU A 264 -1.41 -8.71 20.13
CA GLU A 264 -1.52 -9.79 21.11
C GLU A 264 -2.84 -10.54 20.92
N PRO A 265 -2.93 -11.80 21.37
CA PRO A 265 -4.21 -12.50 21.42
C PRO A 265 -5.16 -11.81 22.40
N ASP A 266 -6.43 -11.72 22.02
CA ASP A 266 -7.47 -11.10 22.83
C ASP A 266 -8.61 -12.08 23.06
N MET A 267 -8.92 -12.36 24.33
CA MET A 267 -10.01 -13.27 24.72
C MET A 267 -11.17 -12.51 25.38
N SER A 268 -11.20 -11.18 25.26
CA SER A 268 -12.24 -10.33 25.86
C SER A 268 -13.61 -10.43 25.20
N HIS A 269 -13.71 -11.07 24.03
CA HIS A 269 -14.97 -11.19 23.31
C HIS A 269 -15.98 -12.03 24.13
N PRO A 270 -17.22 -11.54 24.36
CA PRO A 270 -18.18 -12.18 25.26
C PRO A 270 -18.62 -13.58 24.79
N LEU A 271 -18.54 -13.86 23.49
CA LEU A 271 -18.84 -15.18 22.91
C LEU A 271 -17.64 -16.15 22.91
N GLY A 272 -16.53 -15.83 23.58
CA GLY A 272 -15.32 -16.67 23.61
C GLY A 272 -14.59 -16.77 22.27
N ILE A 273 -14.89 -15.87 21.32
CA ILE A 273 -14.23 -15.83 20.01
C ILE A 273 -12.84 -15.21 20.19
N VAL A 274 -11.81 -15.89 19.69
CA VAL A 274 -10.43 -15.39 19.73
C VAL A 274 -10.32 -14.13 18.88
N GLY A 275 -9.85 -13.06 19.50
CA GLY A 275 -9.52 -11.77 18.90
C GLY A 275 -8.02 -11.52 18.81
N GLN A 276 -7.67 -10.37 18.24
CA GLN A 276 -6.35 -9.77 18.26
C GLN A 276 -6.49 -8.35 18.79
N LYS A 277 -5.82 -8.04 19.88
CA LYS A 277 -5.73 -6.68 20.40
C LYS A 277 -4.49 -6.02 19.82
N VAL A 278 -4.70 -4.87 19.18
CA VAL A 278 -3.62 -4.04 18.63
C VAL A 278 -3.48 -2.80 19.51
N THR A 279 -2.30 -2.62 20.09
CA THR A 279 -1.95 -1.44 20.88
C THR A 279 -0.88 -0.64 20.15
N VAL A 280 -1.13 0.66 19.99
CA VAL A 280 -0.20 1.61 19.40
C VAL A 280 0.17 2.65 20.46
N ILE A 281 1.46 2.74 20.73
CA ILE A 281 2.04 3.72 21.64
C ILE A 281 2.91 4.65 20.82
N VAL A 282 2.68 5.95 20.92
CA VAL A 282 3.54 6.95 20.28
C VAL A 282 3.94 7.97 21.33
N GLU A 283 5.23 8.11 21.54
CA GLU A 283 5.81 9.02 22.54
C GLU A 283 6.71 10.03 21.84
N HIS A 284 6.38 11.32 21.96
CA HIS A 284 7.14 12.46 21.46
C HIS A 284 7.63 13.41 22.53
#